data_AF-A0A3C0V8W5-F1
#
_entry.id   AF-A0A3C0V8W5-F1
#
_cell.length_a   1.000
_cell.length_b   1.000
_cell.length_c   1.000
_cell.angle_alpha   90.00
_cell.angle_beta   90.00
_cell.angle_gamma   90.00
#
_symmetry.space_group_name_H-M   'P 1'
#
loop_
_entity.id
_entity.type
_entity.pdbx_description
1 polymer ?
#
loop_
_entity_poly.entity_id
_entity_poly.type
_entity_poly.pdbx_seq_one_letter_code
_entity_poly.pdbx_strand_id
1 'polypeptide(L)'
;LQSIFEYAAGLFDEIMIDDFYFTDCACPECDAARAAKTVAIGATKFPAAGDTWEDYRCELMVRLSQERVLAAAKRVNPKAKLIIKYPQWYDRFHERGYDVVQETADFDRIWVGTETRDYGDARWGGTPQYEAYFIMRWLGGLGGEKCGGGWFDPYGTTERTYLEQARQTVLGGARESLLFCYGSLLSGTGPKNIELFRENIAELLVVASEVRRRPIIGIAAYKPPSSHPGNEPRVFDFAGMLGLPLAPCPEFPGEAPAAFFSLHAFKDKDLPRRLAAFIASGKPVVITDGLARRLEDAVDLKSPLVRVMPVRGDPASLLALPQAEIDALRAPALKALGRTFRAPARVALYLFADGSHVVENFNDEDAAVELDGAPVTVPARGWRWSWK
;
A
#
# COMPACT_ATOMS: atom_id res chain seq x y z
N LEU A 1 25.22 -6.87 14.61
CA LEU A 1 23.74 -6.73 14.73
C LEU A 1 23.30 -6.76 16.19
N GLN A 2 23.36 -7.90 16.88
CA GLN A 2 22.87 -8.03 18.26
C GLN A 2 23.35 -6.93 19.22
N SER A 3 24.66 -6.65 19.25
CA SER A 3 25.24 -5.61 20.12
C SER A 3 24.67 -4.21 19.87
N ILE A 4 24.20 -3.91 18.65
CA ILE A 4 23.59 -2.62 18.30
C ILE A 4 22.23 -2.48 19.00
N PHE A 5 21.42 -3.53 18.98
CA PHE A 5 20.09 -3.51 19.61
C PHE A 5 20.15 -3.61 21.14
N GLU A 6 21.12 -4.35 21.67
CA GLU A 6 21.42 -4.33 23.12
C GLU A 6 21.85 -2.93 23.58
N TYR A 7 22.74 -2.28 22.84
CA TYR A 7 23.18 -0.92 23.13
C TYR A 7 22.03 0.10 23.02
N ALA A 8 21.26 0.06 21.93
CA ALA A 8 20.13 0.96 21.72
C ALA A 8 19.06 0.80 22.81
N ALA A 9 18.75 -0.44 23.20
CA ALA A 9 17.78 -0.73 24.28
C ALA A 9 18.27 -0.29 25.67
N GLY A 10 19.58 -0.13 25.86
CA GLY A 10 20.15 0.48 27.06
C GLY A 10 19.97 2.01 27.13
N LEU A 11 19.58 2.64 26.02
CA LEU A 11 19.43 4.10 25.91
C LEU A 11 17.99 4.55 25.63
N PHE A 12 17.22 3.77 24.88
CA PHE A 12 15.92 4.18 24.36
C PHE A 12 14.82 3.17 24.69
N ASP A 13 13.63 3.69 24.99
CA ASP A 13 12.42 2.91 25.20
C ASP A 13 11.65 2.62 23.90
N GLU A 14 12.03 3.24 22.78
CA GLU A 14 11.42 3.02 21.47
C GLU A 14 12.53 3.00 20.41
N ILE A 15 12.58 1.94 19.62
CA ILE A 15 13.63 1.67 18.62
C ILE A 15 12.96 1.32 17.31
N MET A 16 13.12 2.16 16.30
CA MET A 16 12.64 1.90 14.94
C MET A 16 13.78 1.46 14.04
N ILE A 17 13.52 0.42 13.25
CA ILE A 17 14.45 -0.11 12.26
C ILE A 17 14.04 0.44 10.89
N ASP A 18 15.03 0.98 10.19
CA ASP A 18 14.88 1.51 8.84
C ASP A 18 14.51 0.40 7.82
N ASP A 19 13.93 0.79 6.69
CA ASP A 19 13.37 -0.13 5.69
C ASP A 19 14.40 -0.80 4.77
N PHE A 20 15.69 -0.59 5.04
CA PHE A 20 16.79 -1.41 4.51
C PHE A 20 17.08 -2.66 5.37
N TYR A 21 16.20 -3.04 6.29
CA TYR A 21 16.24 -4.30 7.04
C TYR A 21 15.80 -5.50 6.18
N PHE A 22 16.51 -5.77 5.09
CA PHE A 22 16.23 -6.85 4.16
C PHE A 22 17.51 -7.53 3.66
N THR A 23 17.37 -8.61 2.90
CA THR A 23 18.50 -9.21 2.19
C THR A 23 18.14 -9.60 0.75
N ASP A 24 19.09 -9.40 -0.16
CA ASP A 24 19.05 -9.92 -1.52
C ASP A 24 20.26 -10.82 -1.82
N CYS A 25 20.95 -11.27 -0.77
CA CYS A 25 22.10 -12.14 -0.89
C CYS A 25 21.71 -13.41 -1.67
N ALA A 26 22.56 -13.75 -2.64
CA ALA A 26 22.47 -14.95 -3.45
C ALA A 26 23.84 -15.65 -3.56
N CYS A 27 24.68 -15.50 -2.54
CA CYS A 27 25.99 -16.14 -2.52
C CYS A 27 25.85 -17.68 -2.45
N PRO A 28 26.90 -18.45 -2.81
CA PRO A 28 26.85 -19.91 -2.80
C PRO A 28 26.41 -20.52 -1.47
N GLU A 29 26.76 -19.91 -0.34
CA GLU A 29 26.34 -20.38 0.99
C GLU A 29 24.83 -20.21 1.20
N CYS A 30 24.28 -19.05 0.84
CA CYS A 30 22.84 -18.81 0.92
C CYS A 30 22.07 -19.69 -0.06
N ASP A 31 22.62 -19.93 -1.25
CA ASP A 31 21.99 -20.80 -2.24
C ASP A 31 21.97 -22.27 -1.78
N ALA A 32 23.06 -22.75 -1.18
CA ALA A 32 23.12 -24.07 -0.57
C ALA A 32 22.14 -24.21 0.61
N ALA A 33 22.04 -23.18 1.45
CA ALA A 33 21.10 -23.14 2.58
C ALA A 33 19.63 -23.12 2.12
N ARG A 34 19.31 -22.31 1.10
CA ARG A 34 18.01 -22.29 0.40
C ARG A 34 17.66 -23.67 -0.17
N ALA A 35 18.57 -24.27 -0.94
CA ALA A 35 18.35 -25.60 -1.52
C ALA A 35 18.17 -26.68 -0.45
N ALA A 36 18.88 -26.57 0.68
CA ALA A 36 18.72 -27.43 1.85
C ALA A 36 17.49 -27.10 2.71
N LYS A 37 16.68 -26.09 2.33
CA LYS A 37 15.50 -25.60 3.06
C LYS A 37 15.80 -25.33 4.54
N THR A 38 16.98 -24.78 4.80
CA THR A 38 17.49 -24.60 6.17
C THR A 38 18.08 -23.20 6.32
N VAL A 39 17.64 -22.50 7.36
CA VAL A 39 18.18 -21.21 7.79
C VAL A 39 19.03 -21.43 9.04
N ALA A 40 20.14 -20.71 9.18
CA ALA A 40 20.98 -20.75 10.38
C ALA A 40 21.14 -19.36 10.99
N ILE A 41 20.87 -19.24 12.30
CA ILE A 41 21.15 -18.03 13.08
C ILE A 41 22.16 -18.39 14.18
N GLY A 42 23.45 -18.19 13.89
CA GLY A 42 24.52 -18.70 14.75
C GLY A 42 24.56 -20.23 14.69
N ALA A 43 24.47 -20.89 15.84
CA ALA A 43 24.48 -22.36 15.92
C ALA A 43 23.10 -23.01 15.69
N THR A 44 22.01 -22.23 15.78
CA THR A 44 20.64 -22.75 15.67
C THR A 44 20.22 -22.83 14.21
N LYS A 45 19.56 -23.93 13.84
CA LYS A 45 19.02 -24.16 12.49
C LYS A 45 17.50 -24.23 12.53
N PHE A 46 16.87 -23.67 11.51
CA PHE A 46 15.42 -23.60 11.34
C PHE A 46 15.04 -24.11 9.95
N PRO A 47 13.92 -24.85 9.81
CA PRO A 47 13.43 -25.26 8.51
C PRO A 47 12.77 -24.09 7.77
N ALA A 48 13.01 -23.96 6.47
CA ALA A 48 12.26 -23.06 5.59
C ALA A 48 11.08 -23.80 4.95
N ALA A 49 10.02 -23.08 4.60
CA ALA A 49 8.79 -23.65 4.03
C ALA A 49 9.01 -24.30 2.65
N GLY A 50 10.03 -23.85 1.92
CA GLY A 50 10.38 -24.32 0.59
C GLY A 50 11.81 -23.93 0.24
N ASP A 51 12.15 -24.10 -1.03
CA ASP A 51 13.46 -23.79 -1.60
C ASP A 51 13.42 -22.56 -2.50
N THR A 52 12.35 -21.75 -2.51
CA THR A 52 12.38 -20.48 -3.23
C THR A 52 13.26 -19.46 -2.50
N TRP A 53 13.68 -18.40 -3.18
CA TRP A 53 14.44 -17.33 -2.52
C TRP A 53 13.60 -16.65 -1.44
N GLU A 54 12.31 -16.53 -1.68
CA GLU A 54 11.31 -15.94 -0.81
C GLU A 54 11.13 -16.77 0.45
N ASP A 55 10.99 -18.10 0.32
CA ASP A 55 10.90 -19.01 1.47
C ASP A 55 12.13 -18.90 2.36
N TYR A 56 13.33 -18.89 1.76
CA TYR A 56 14.58 -18.80 2.49
C TYR A 56 14.78 -17.42 3.14
N ARG A 57 14.58 -16.32 2.39
CA ARG A 57 14.83 -14.96 2.87
C ARG A 57 13.83 -14.56 3.94
N CYS A 58 12.55 -14.89 3.79
CA CYS A 58 11.54 -14.60 4.80
C CYS A 58 11.84 -15.34 6.10
N GLU A 59 12.11 -16.64 6.04
CA GLU A 59 12.49 -17.41 7.23
C GLU A 59 13.78 -16.86 7.86
N LEU A 60 14.79 -16.53 7.05
CA LEU A 60 16.04 -15.94 7.54
C LEU A 60 15.81 -14.64 8.30
N MET A 61 15.07 -13.69 7.73
CA MET A 61 14.84 -12.38 8.32
C MET A 61 13.92 -12.44 9.54
N VAL A 62 12.90 -13.30 9.53
CA VAL A 62 12.06 -13.55 10.72
C VAL A 62 12.91 -14.09 11.87
N ARG A 63 13.75 -15.11 11.63
CA ARG A 63 14.61 -15.68 12.69
C ARG A 63 15.68 -14.70 13.16
N LEU A 64 16.26 -13.93 12.24
CA LEU A 64 17.20 -12.88 12.58
C LEU A 64 16.56 -11.81 13.47
N SER A 65 15.31 -11.41 13.16
CA SER A 65 14.52 -10.48 13.96
C SER A 65 14.25 -11.02 15.35
N GLN A 66 13.74 -12.25 15.46
CA GLN A 66 13.42 -12.88 16.74
C GLN A 66 14.66 -12.99 17.65
N GLU A 67 15.75 -13.53 17.12
CA GLU A 67 16.94 -13.90 17.92
C GLU A 67 17.90 -12.73 18.17
N ARG A 68 18.17 -11.92 17.14
CA ARG A 68 19.25 -10.91 17.16
C ARG A 68 18.77 -9.48 17.30
N VAL A 69 17.46 -9.24 17.25
CA VAL A 69 16.85 -7.92 17.37
C VAL A 69 15.91 -7.87 18.56
N LEU A 70 14.77 -8.56 18.48
CA LEU A 70 13.71 -8.53 19.50
C LEU A 70 14.20 -9.11 20.83
N ALA A 71 14.65 -10.37 20.86
CA ALA A 71 15.13 -11.01 22.08
C ALA A 71 16.36 -10.30 22.66
N ALA A 72 17.24 -9.79 21.80
CA ALA A 72 18.43 -9.05 22.19
C ALA A 72 18.08 -7.74 22.93
N ALA A 73 17.26 -6.89 22.33
CA ALA A 73 16.82 -5.64 22.94
C ALA A 73 16.01 -5.88 24.22
N LYS A 74 15.06 -6.82 24.19
CA LYS A 74 14.18 -7.11 25.35
C LYS A 74 14.94 -7.69 26.55
N ARG A 75 16.11 -8.30 26.34
CA ARG A 75 16.98 -8.76 27.44
C ARG A 75 17.57 -7.59 28.22
N VAL A 76 17.90 -6.49 27.53
CA VAL A 76 18.44 -5.27 28.13
C VAL A 76 17.31 -4.40 28.71
N ASN A 77 16.25 -4.18 27.93
CA ASN A 77 15.08 -3.43 28.34
C ASN A 77 13.79 -4.16 27.92
N PRO A 78 13.16 -4.94 28.81
CA PRO A 78 11.93 -5.67 28.51
C PRO A 78 10.75 -4.76 28.10
N LYS A 79 10.82 -3.46 28.42
CA LYS A 79 9.77 -2.48 28.09
C LYS A 79 9.98 -1.79 26.75
N ALA A 80 11.19 -1.85 26.18
CA ALA A 80 11.51 -1.19 24.91
C ALA A 80 10.55 -1.62 23.81
N LYS A 81 10.02 -0.69 23.03
CA LYS A 81 9.14 -0.93 21.89
C LYS A 81 9.94 -0.98 20.61
N LEU A 82 9.92 -2.13 19.93
CA LEU A 82 10.62 -2.30 18.67
C LEU A 82 9.66 -2.18 17.50
N ILE A 83 10.05 -1.37 16.52
CA ILE A 83 9.26 -1.02 15.36
C ILE A 83 10.00 -1.45 14.11
N ILE A 84 9.33 -2.20 13.25
CA ILE A 84 9.80 -2.47 11.88
C ILE A 84 9.16 -1.47 10.93
N LYS A 85 9.97 -0.77 10.13
CA LYS A 85 9.47 0.00 8.99
C LYS A 85 9.45 -0.90 7.76
N TYR A 86 8.28 -1.06 7.15
CA TYR A 86 8.19 -1.66 5.82
C TYR A 86 8.40 -0.60 4.74
N PRO A 87 9.16 -0.88 3.68
CA PRO A 87 9.40 0.09 2.61
C PRO A 87 8.17 0.31 1.73
N GLN A 88 8.22 1.26 0.79
CA GLN A 88 7.11 1.47 -0.15
C GLN A 88 6.89 0.35 -1.18
N TRP A 89 7.85 -0.55 -1.42
CA TRP A 89 7.82 -1.50 -2.55
C TRP A 89 7.02 -2.78 -2.27
N TYR A 90 5.73 -2.63 -1.93
CA TYR A 90 4.83 -3.67 -1.40
C TYR A 90 4.65 -4.94 -2.24
N ASP A 91 5.00 -4.89 -3.53
CA ASP A 91 4.88 -6.03 -4.44
C ASP A 91 6.02 -7.04 -4.28
N ARG A 92 7.12 -6.61 -3.66
CA ARG A 92 8.38 -7.36 -3.63
C ARG A 92 8.93 -7.60 -2.23
N PHE A 93 8.14 -7.32 -1.19
CA PHE A 93 8.52 -7.54 0.21
C PHE A 93 9.12 -8.92 0.46
N HIS A 94 8.41 -9.98 0.06
CA HIS A 94 8.84 -11.36 0.24
C HIS A 94 10.06 -11.73 -0.61
N GLU A 95 10.27 -11.07 -1.76
CA GLU A 95 11.49 -11.23 -2.57
C GLU A 95 12.75 -10.80 -1.82
N ARG A 96 12.61 -9.92 -0.83
CA ARG A 96 13.71 -9.35 -0.04
C ARG A 96 13.73 -9.82 1.42
N GLY A 97 12.79 -10.68 1.80
CA GLY A 97 12.72 -11.29 3.12
C GLY A 97 11.79 -10.60 4.12
N TYR A 98 10.98 -9.64 3.70
CA TYR A 98 9.91 -9.11 4.56
C TYR A 98 8.72 -10.07 4.58
N ASP A 99 8.54 -10.77 5.70
CA ASP A 99 7.31 -11.51 5.99
C ASP A 99 6.36 -10.60 6.78
N VAL A 100 5.57 -9.82 6.05
CA VAL A 100 4.67 -8.83 6.67
C VAL A 100 3.61 -9.43 7.58
N VAL A 101 3.37 -10.75 7.55
CA VAL A 101 2.42 -11.39 8.47
C VAL A 101 3.13 -11.72 9.78
N GLN A 102 4.23 -12.48 9.71
CA GLN A 102 4.97 -12.90 10.89
C GLN A 102 5.67 -11.74 11.59
N GLU A 103 6.35 -10.87 10.84
CA GLU A 103 7.07 -9.74 11.43
C GLU A 103 6.10 -8.72 12.05
N THR A 104 4.94 -8.46 11.44
CA THR A 104 3.90 -7.61 12.07
C THR A 104 3.38 -8.24 13.37
N ALA A 105 3.28 -9.57 13.43
CA ALA A 105 2.91 -10.27 14.66
C ALA A 105 4.00 -10.18 15.74
N ASP A 106 5.27 -10.28 15.36
CA ASP A 106 6.42 -10.32 16.26
C ASP A 106 6.82 -8.94 16.81
N PHE A 107 6.86 -7.91 15.97
CA PHE A 107 7.27 -6.56 16.37
C PHE A 107 6.18 -5.87 17.21
N ASP A 108 6.59 -4.92 18.08
CA ASP A 108 5.62 -4.19 18.91
C ASP A 108 4.76 -3.24 18.07
N ARG A 109 5.32 -2.65 17.02
CA ARG A 109 4.64 -1.75 16.07
C ARG A 109 5.22 -1.87 14.65
N ILE A 110 4.50 -1.31 13.68
CA ILE A 110 4.96 -1.17 12.30
C ILE A 110 4.80 0.27 11.81
N TRP A 111 5.75 0.73 11.01
CA TRP A 111 5.65 1.97 10.22
C TRP A 111 5.66 1.63 8.75
N VAL A 112 4.99 2.47 7.96
CA VAL A 112 4.81 2.26 6.53
C VAL A 112 5.61 3.29 5.75
N GLY A 113 6.47 2.84 4.86
CA GLY A 113 7.07 3.67 3.83
C GLY A 113 5.98 4.18 2.89
N THR A 114 5.66 5.47 3.01
CA THR A 114 4.72 6.19 2.16
C THR A 114 5.46 7.15 1.23
N GLU A 115 6.72 6.81 0.92
CA GLU A 115 7.52 7.53 -0.05
C GLU A 115 6.89 7.45 -1.46
N THR A 116 6.57 8.60 -2.04
CA THR A 116 6.23 8.73 -3.46
C THR A 116 7.16 9.76 -4.09
N ARG A 117 7.10 9.88 -5.40
CA ARG A 117 8.03 10.68 -6.20
C ARG A 117 7.27 11.53 -7.21
N ASP A 118 7.96 12.47 -7.85
CA ASP A 118 7.48 13.02 -9.10
C ASP A 118 7.35 11.88 -10.10
N TYR A 119 6.17 11.74 -10.71
CA TYR A 119 5.86 10.61 -11.58
C TYR A 119 6.84 10.49 -12.76
N GLY A 120 7.33 11.63 -13.27
CA GLY A 120 8.30 11.70 -14.36
C GLY A 120 9.77 11.73 -13.92
N ASP A 121 10.08 11.57 -12.62
CA ASP A 121 11.47 11.52 -12.17
C ASP A 121 12.23 10.36 -12.82
N ALA A 122 13.38 10.65 -13.42
CA ALA A 122 14.11 9.66 -14.22
C ALA A 122 14.73 8.53 -13.39
N ARG A 123 14.95 8.73 -12.09
CA ARG A 123 15.61 7.77 -11.21
C ARG A 123 14.61 6.96 -10.39
N TRP A 124 13.54 7.61 -9.94
CA TRP A 124 12.63 7.09 -8.93
C TRP A 124 11.15 7.17 -9.32
N GLY A 125 10.80 7.79 -10.45
CA GLY A 125 9.43 7.93 -10.93
C GLY A 125 8.81 6.61 -11.42
N GLY A 126 7.65 6.74 -12.08
CA GLY A 126 6.90 5.60 -12.64
C GLY A 126 5.81 5.02 -11.73
N THR A 127 5.77 5.39 -10.45
CA THR A 127 4.68 5.02 -9.52
C THR A 127 3.81 6.23 -9.20
N PRO A 128 2.47 6.15 -9.32
CA PRO A 128 1.58 7.24 -8.94
C PRO A 128 1.50 7.46 -7.43
N GLN A 129 1.18 8.69 -7.02
CA GLN A 129 1.13 9.11 -5.63
C GLN A 129 0.11 8.35 -4.77
N TYR A 130 -0.93 7.76 -5.39
CA TYR A 130 -1.91 6.91 -4.71
C TYR A 130 -1.27 5.71 -3.98
N GLU A 131 -0.05 5.31 -4.36
CA GLU A 131 0.79 4.35 -3.64
C GLU A 131 0.74 4.53 -2.12
N ALA A 132 0.98 5.76 -1.65
CA ALA A 132 1.09 6.05 -0.24
C ALA A 132 -0.20 5.73 0.52
N TYR A 133 -1.36 6.06 -0.06
CA TYR A 133 -2.65 5.69 0.51
C TYR A 133 -2.84 4.17 0.51
N PHE A 134 -2.58 3.52 -0.63
CA PHE A 134 -2.84 2.09 -0.79
C PHE A 134 -2.05 1.27 0.21
N ILE A 135 -0.73 1.49 0.28
CA ILE A 135 0.15 0.72 1.15
C ILE A 135 -0.12 0.99 2.63
N MET A 136 -0.37 2.25 3.00
CA MET A 136 -0.71 2.63 4.38
C MET A 136 -1.97 1.91 4.85
N ARG A 137 -3.01 1.85 3.99
CA ARG A 137 -4.25 1.12 4.30
C ARG A 137 -4.05 -0.38 4.32
N TRP A 138 -3.30 -0.93 3.38
CA TRP A 138 -3.08 -2.38 3.28
C TRP A 138 -2.29 -2.93 4.47
N LEU A 139 -1.16 -2.31 4.81
CA LEU A 139 -0.40 -2.64 6.02
C LEU A 139 -1.16 -2.26 7.30
N GLY A 140 -1.97 -1.20 7.28
CA GLY A 140 -2.90 -0.88 8.37
C GLY A 140 -3.93 -1.98 8.61
N GLY A 141 -4.42 -2.63 7.55
CA GLY A 141 -5.30 -3.79 7.65
C GLY A 141 -4.62 -5.03 8.24
N LEU A 142 -3.31 -5.20 8.04
CA LEU A 142 -2.52 -6.28 8.65
C LEU A 142 -2.13 -5.97 10.10
N GLY A 143 -1.65 -4.76 10.37
CA GLY A 143 -1.13 -4.36 11.69
C GLY A 143 -2.18 -3.87 12.67
N GLY A 144 -3.35 -3.43 12.21
CA GLY A 144 -4.39 -2.85 13.06
C GLY A 144 -3.81 -1.73 13.94
N GLU A 145 -4.01 -1.84 15.26
CA GLU A 145 -3.48 -0.89 16.26
C GLU A 145 -1.95 -0.82 16.30
N LYS A 146 -1.23 -1.83 15.80
CA LYS A 146 0.24 -1.82 15.72
C LYS A 146 0.75 -0.91 14.60
N CYS A 147 -0.07 -0.61 13.60
CA CYS A 147 0.30 0.28 12.50
C CYS A 147 0.26 1.73 12.99
N GLY A 148 1.43 2.27 13.33
CA GLY A 148 1.53 3.53 14.05
C GLY A 148 1.65 4.76 13.15
N GLY A 149 2.26 4.64 11.97
CA GLY A 149 2.43 5.81 11.12
C GLY A 149 3.00 5.53 9.73
N GLY A 150 2.98 6.58 8.92
CA GLY A 150 3.66 6.64 7.63
C GLY A 150 4.98 7.37 7.76
N TRP A 151 5.94 7.00 6.94
CA TRP A 151 7.28 7.56 6.88
C TRP A 151 7.55 7.97 5.44
N PHE A 152 8.01 9.20 5.22
CA PHE A 152 8.36 9.66 3.88
C PHE A 152 9.55 10.63 3.86
N ASP A 153 10.24 10.66 2.72
CA ASP A 153 11.45 11.45 2.47
C ASP A 153 11.25 12.47 1.33
N PRO A 154 12.13 13.49 1.19
CA PRO A 154 12.02 14.50 0.13
C PRO A 154 12.69 14.07 -1.19
N TYR A 155 13.19 12.84 -1.34
CA TYR A 155 13.94 12.46 -2.53
C TYR A 155 13.04 12.37 -3.76
N GLY A 156 13.49 12.92 -4.89
CA GLY A 156 12.78 12.82 -6.17
C GLY A 156 11.39 13.46 -6.16
N THR A 157 11.24 14.54 -5.39
CA THR A 157 9.96 15.24 -5.22
C THR A 157 10.14 16.73 -5.47
N THR A 158 9.05 17.35 -5.91
CA THR A 158 8.82 18.79 -5.79
C THR A 158 8.02 19.07 -4.52
N GLU A 159 7.83 20.35 -4.22
CA GLU A 159 7.05 20.80 -3.08
C GLU A 159 5.62 20.22 -3.14
N ARG A 160 5.04 20.17 -4.34
CA ARG A 160 3.68 19.68 -4.59
C ARG A 160 3.56 18.18 -4.35
N THR A 161 4.47 17.38 -4.89
CA THR A 161 4.43 15.92 -4.71
C THR A 161 4.80 15.51 -3.29
N TYR A 162 5.66 16.28 -2.61
CA TYR A 162 5.91 16.09 -1.18
C TYR A 162 4.67 16.38 -0.33
N LEU A 163 3.88 17.40 -0.68
CA LEU A 163 2.60 17.65 -0.01
C LEU A 163 1.57 16.54 -0.32
N GLU A 164 1.53 16.02 -1.56
CA GLU A 164 0.70 14.86 -1.93
C GLU A 164 1.07 13.62 -1.09
N GLN A 165 2.37 13.36 -0.84
CA GLN A 165 2.80 12.28 0.07
C GLN A 165 2.17 12.42 1.46
N ALA A 166 2.20 13.63 2.02
CA ALA A 166 1.61 13.90 3.32
C ALA A 166 0.08 13.70 3.32
N ARG A 167 -0.61 14.19 2.29
CA ARG A 167 -2.05 14.01 2.12
C ARG A 167 -2.43 12.54 2.02
N GLN A 168 -1.74 11.78 1.18
CA GLN A 168 -1.97 10.35 0.98
C GLN A 168 -1.67 9.54 2.25
N THR A 169 -0.64 9.92 3.00
CA THR A 169 -0.34 9.31 4.31
C THR A 169 -1.47 9.55 5.32
N VAL A 170 -1.99 10.78 5.40
CA VAL A 170 -3.13 11.14 6.25
C VAL A 170 -4.40 10.41 5.82
N LEU A 171 -4.75 10.43 4.53
CA LEU A 171 -5.90 9.72 3.98
C LEU A 171 -5.76 8.21 4.13
N GLY A 172 -4.52 7.70 4.16
CA GLY A 172 -4.18 6.32 4.48
C GLY A 172 -4.49 5.93 5.94
N GLY A 173 -4.81 6.91 6.80
CA GLY A 173 -5.16 6.68 8.20
C GLY A 173 -3.95 6.56 9.12
N ALA A 174 -2.78 7.05 8.69
CA ALA A 174 -1.60 7.13 9.55
C ALA A 174 -1.90 7.92 10.83
N ARG A 175 -1.45 7.41 11.99
CA ARG A 175 -1.60 8.10 13.28
C ARG A 175 -0.46 9.08 13.54
N GLU A 176 0.66 8.86 12.86
CA GLU A 176 1.83 9.71 12.84
C GLU A 176 2.38 9.81 11.41
N SER A 177 2.90 10.99 11.06
CA SER A 177 3.71 11.21 9.86
C SER A 177 5.15 11.48 10.28
N LEU A 178 6.07 10.57 9.93
CA LEU A 178 7.50 10.69 10.22
C LEU A 178 8.26 11.20 9.00
N LEU A 179 9.01 12.28 9.18
CA LEU A 179 9.75 12.94 8.11
C LEU A 179 11.21 12.49 8.09
N PHE A 180 11.62 11.80 7.03
CA PHE A 180 12.99 11.31 6.88
C PHE A 180 13.84 12.19 5.97
N CYS A 181 15.11 12.42 6.27
CA CYS A 181 15.67 12.53 7.62
C CYS A 181 16.09 13.98 7.82
N TYR A 182 16.37 14.37 9.05
CA TYR A 182 16.73 15.76 9.38
C TYR A 182 17.78 16.36 8.41
N GLY A 183 18.83 15.61 8.04
CA GLY A 183 19.83 16.07 7.07
C GLY A 183 19.29 16.28 5.65
N SER A 184 18.44 15.37 5.18
CA SER A 184 17.81 15.46 3.86
C SER A 184 16.75 16.55 3.79
N LEU A 185 16.10 16.89 4.90
CA LEU A 185 15.17 18.02 4.99
C LEU A 185 15.88 19.38 4.89
N LEU A 186 17.20 19.43 5.12
CA LEU A 186 18.02 20.64 5.06
C LEU A 186 18.77 20.82 3.73
N SER A 187 18.67 19.87 2.80
CA SER A 187 19.44 19.88 1.55
C SER A 187 18.63 19.39 0.34
N GLY A 188 19.13 19.65 -0.86
CA GLY A 188 18.45 19.26 -2.11
C GLY A 188 17.04 19.87 -2.22
N THR A 189 16.05 19.02 -2.45
CA THR A 189 14.61 19.36 -2.52
C THR A 189 13.98 19.62 -1.14
N GLY A 190 14.61 19.13 -0.07
CA GLY A 190 14.09 19.17 1.30
C GLY A 190 13.65 20.55 1.79
N PRO A 191 14.46 21.62 1.66
CA PRO A 191 14.10 22.94 2.20
C PRO A 191 12.79 23.49 1.64
N LYS A 192 12.59 23.43 0.31
CA LYS A 192 11.36 23.93 -0.32
C LYS A 192 10.15 23.04 -0.03
N ASN A 193 10.37 21.73 0.02
CA ASN A 193 9.34 20.76 0.40
C ASN A 193 8.81 21.04 1.81
N ILE A 194 9.70 21.29 2.77
CA ILE A 194 9.35 21.63 4.15
C ILE A 194 8.69 23.00 4.27
N GLU A 195 9.08 23.97 3.45
CA GLU A 195 8.44 25.29 3.40
C GLU A 195 6.94 25.15 3.05
N LEU A 196 6.61 24.51 1.93
CA LEU A 196 5.20 24.28 1.55
C LEU A 196 4.49 23.35 2.54
N PHE A 197 5.15 22.28 3.02
CA PHE A 197 4.55 21.37 4.00
C PHE A 197 4.12 22.12 5.26
N ARG A 198 4.96 23.02 5.81
CA ARG A 198 4.66 23.81 7.01
C ARG A 198 3.41 24.68 6.86
N GLU A 199 3.20 25.26 5.68
CA GLU A 199 2.01 26.05 5.38
C GLU A 199 0.71 25.21 5.44
N ASN A 200 0.82 23.88 5.28
CA ASN A 200 -0.30 22.96 5.17
C ASN A 200 -0.50 22.06 6.41
N ILE A 201 0.38 22.12 7.42
CA ILE A 201 0.29 21.26 8.62
C ILE A 201 -1.07 21.39 9.32
N ALA A 202 -1.59 22.62 9.47
CA ALA A 202 -2.85 22.86 10.15
C ALA A 202 -4.02 22.15 9.44
N GLU A 203 -4.09 22.25 8.12
CA GLU A 203 -5.09 21.56 7.29
C GLU A 203 -4.93 20.04 7.40
N LEU A 204 -3.71 19.53 7.28
CA LEU A 204 -3.41 18.09 7.38
C LEU A 204 -3.84 17.50 8.74
N LEU A 205 -3.61 18.22 9.85
CA LEU A 205 -4.03 17.78 11.19
C LEU A 205 -5.55 17.77 11.35
N VAL A 206 -6.26 18.76 10.78
CA VAL A 206 -7.72 18.77 10.75
C VAL A 206 -8.21 17.55 9.98
N VAL A 207 -7.73 17.34 8.75
CA VAL A 207 -8.13 16.17 7.93
C VAL A 207 -7.79 14.85 8.64
N ALA A 208 -6.63 14.73 9.29
CA ALA A 208 -6.27 13.53 10.04
C ALA A 208 -7.25 13.22 11.18
N SER A 209 -7.73 14.25 11.89
CA SER A 209 -8.74 14.07 12.93
C SER A 209 -10.07 13.57 12.36
N GLU A 210 -10.43 14.03 11.17
CA GLU A 210 -11.65 13.63 10.45
C GLU A 210 -11.55 12.20 9.91
N VAL A 211 -10.40 11.83 9.35
CA VAL A 211 -10.13 10.48 8.85
C VAL A 211 -10.12 9.46 9.99
N ARG A 212 -9.48 9.79 11.12
CA ARG A 212 -9.34 8.86 12.26
C ARG A 212 -10.68 8.40 12.84
N ARG A 213 -11.69 9.27 12.84
CA ARG A 213 -13.01 8.99 13.41
C ARG A 213 -13.99 8.31 12.45
N ARG A 214 -13.60 8.14 11.18
CA ARG A 214 -14.50 7.65 10.13
C ARG A 214 -14.01 6.35 9.52
N PRO A 215 -14.83 5.29 9.57
CA PRO A 215 -14.57 4.09 8.79
C PRO A 215 -14.57 4.44 7.30
N ILE A 216 -13.53 4.02 6.58
CA ILE A 216 -13.53 4.10 5.12
C ILE A 216 -14.50 3.08 4.54
N ILE A 217 -15.07 3.40 3.39
CA ILE A 217 -15.83 2.47 2.56
C ILE A 217 -15.31 2.55 1.13
N GLY A 218 -15.49 1.49 0.36
CA GLY A 218 -14.98 1.46 -1.00
C GLY A 218 -15.09 0.09 -1.66
N ILE A 219 -14.44 -0.01 -2.81
CA ILE A 219 -14.25 -1.25 -3.55
C ILE A 219 -13.15 -2.03 -2.84
N ALA A 220 -13.47 -3.21 -2.31
CA ALA A 220 -12.50 -4.01 -1.59
C ALA A 220 -11.38 -4.46 -2.55
N ALA A 221 -10.16 -3.96 -2.34
CA ALA A 221 -9.02 -4.23 -3.19
C ALA A 221 -8.16 -5.34 -2.57
N TYR A 222 -8.40 -6.57 -3.01
CA TYR A 222 -7.80 -7.76 -2.42
C TYR A 222 -6.35 -7.95 -2.89
N LYS A 223 -5.43 -7.90 -1.95
CA LYS A 223 -4.01 -8.23 -2.15
C LYS A 223 -3.54 -9.19 -1.06
N PRO A 224 -3.46 -10.51 -1.33
CA PRO A 224 -2.89 -11.46 -0.39
C PRO A 224 -1.45 -11.05 0.03
N PRO A 225 -1.06 -11.23 1.29
CA PRO A 225 0.35 -11.07 1.70
C PRO A 225 1.29 -11.91 0.85
N SER A 226 2.46 -11.35 0.53
CA SER A 226 3.52 -12.01 -0.24
C SER A 226 3.04 -12.54 -1.61
N SER A 227 2.12 -11.83 -2.27
CA SER A 227 1.66 -12.08 -3.64
C SER A 227 2.53 -11.34 -4.65
N HIS A 228 2.92 -12.00 -5.74
CA HIS A 228 3.63 -11.32 -6.83
C HIS A 228 2.67 -10.55 -7.77
N PRO A 229 3.14 -9.47 -8.39
CA PRO A 229 2.35 -8.71 -9.36
C PRO A 229 2.27 -9.34 -10.75
N GLY A 230 3.12 -10.32 -11.04
CA GLY A 230 3.36 -10.75 -12.43
C GLY A 230 3.87 -9.57 -13.26
N ASN A 231 3.21 -9.30 -14.38
CA ASN A 231 3.49 -8.14 -15.24
C ASN A 231 2.57 -6.94 -14.96
N GLU A 232 1.84 -6.93 -13.84
CA GLU A 232 0.95 -5.82 -13.44
C GLU A 232 1.40 -5.17 -12.12
N PRO A 233 2.66 -4.71 -12.00
CA PRO A 233 3.16 -4.10 -10.77
C PRO A 233 2.37 -2.85 -10.42
N ARG A 234 2.13 -2.62 -9.13
CA ARG A 234 1.53 -1.39 -8.63
C ARG A 234 0.13 -1.08 -9.18
N VAL A 235 -0.56 -2.06 -9.76
CA VAL A 235 -1.83 -1.86 -10.48
C VAL A 235 -2.94 -1.25 -9.61
N PHE A 236 -2.89 -1.46 -8.30
CA PHE A 236 -3.81 -0.84 -7.36
C PHE A 236 -3.67 0.68 -7.31
N ASP A 237 -2.44 1.19 -7.45
CA ASP A 237 -2.15 2.61 -7.42
C ASP A 237 -2.76 3.28 -8.65
N PHE A 238 -2.59 2.66 -9.82
CA PHE A 238 -3.21 3.11 -11.08
C PHE A 238 -4.73 3.03 -11.03
N ALA A 239 -5.31 1.97 -10.47
CA ALA A 239 -6.76 1.89 -10.27
C ALA A 239 -7.29 3.01 -9.36
N GLY A 240 -6.56 3.36 -8.30
CA GLY A 240 -6.86 4.52 -7.46
C GLY A 240 -6.78 5.86 -8.22
N MET A 241 -5.79 6.03 -9.09
CA MET A 241 -5.68 7.19 -9.99
C MET A 241 -6.80 7.25 -11.03
N LEU A 242 -7.45 6.12 -11.31
CA LEU A 242 -8.69 6.07 -12.07
C LEU A 242 -9.91 6.36 -11.19
N GLY A 243 -9.79 6.88 -9.98
CA GLY A 243 -10.93 7.26 -9.15
C GLY A 243 -11.81 6.10 -8.70
N LEU A 244 -11.28 4.87 -8.70
CA LEU A 244 -11.90 3.76 -7.99
C LEU A 244 -11.61 3.97 -6.49
N PRO A 245 -12.62 4.16 -5.63
CA PRO A 245 -12.39 4.38 -4.20
C PRO A 245 -12.01 3.06 -3.55
N LEU A 246 -10.71 2.74 -3.50
CA LEU A 246 -10.25 1.45 -3.02
C LEU A 246 -10.29 1.39 -1.49
N ALA A 247 -10.75 0.25 -0.97
CA ALA A 247 -10.56 -0.19 0.40
C ALA A 247 -9.59 -1.39 0.39
N PRO A 248 -8.27 -1.16 0.51
CA PRO A 248 -7.27 -2.23 0.45
C PRO A 248 -7.49 -3.26 1.56
N CYS A 249 -7.42 -4.55 1.22
CA CYS A 249 -7.59 -5.62 2.20
C CYS A 249 -6.64 -6.81 1.94
N PRO A 250 -6.02 -7.37 3.00
CA PRO A 250 -5.16 -8.56 2.88
C PRO A 250 -5.94 -9.87 2.83
N GLU A 251 -7.21 -9.87 3.26
CA GLU A 251 -8.09 -11.03 3.33
C GLU A 251 -9.16 -11.00 2.23
N PHE A 252 -9.66 -12.17 1.85
CA PHE A 252 -10.67 -12.30 0.80
C PHE A 252 -11.97 -11.59 1.20
N PRO A 253 -12.47 -10.61 0.42
CA PRO A 253 -13.54 -9.72 0.85
C PRO A 253 -14.94 -10.27 0.56
N GLY A 254 -15.30 -11.44 1.12
CA GLY A 254 -16.58 -12.13 0.81
C GLY A 254 -17.84 -11.29 1.03
N GLU A 255 -17.83 -10.42 2.04
CA GLU A 255 -18.96 -9.58 2.42
C GLU A 255 -18.96 -8.18 1.80
N ALA A 256 -17.89 -7.78 1.10
CA ALA A 256 -17.81 -6.44 0.52
C ALA A 256 -18.92 -6.18 -0.52
N PRO A 257 -19.40 -4.93 -0.70
CA PRO A 257 -20.42 -4.60 -1.69
C PRO A 257 -19.91 -4.65 -3.13
N ALA A 258 -18.61 -4.45 -3.34
CA ALA A 258 -17.91 -4.59 -4.61
C ALA A 258 -16.43 -4.90 -4.34
N ALA A 259 -15.75 -5.56 -5.28
CA ALA A 259 -14.35 -5.94 -5.11
C ALA A 259 -13.51 -5.73 -6.38
N PHE A 260 -12.22 -5.48 -6.19
CA PHE A 260 -11.19 -5.40 -7.21
C PHE A 260 -10.19 -6.55 -7.03
N PHE A 261 -10.01 -7.33 -8.10
CA PHE A 261 -9.07 -8.46 -8.13
C PHE A 261 -8.05 -8.28 -9.26
N SER A 262 -6.77 -8.29 -8.92
CA SER A 262 -5.66 -8.25 -9.88
C SER A 262 -4.88 -9.56 -9.87
N LEU A 263 -3.85 -9.70 -10.71
CA LEU A 263 -3.00 -10.89 -10.77
C LEU A 263 -2.48 -11.36 -9.40
N HIS A 264 -2.26 -10.43 -8.46
CA HIS A 264 -1.90 -10.71 -7.07
C HIS A 264 -2.81 -11.73 -6.39
N ALA A 265 -4.11 -11.67 -6.65
CA ALA A 265 -5.10 -12.56 -6.05
C ALA A 265 -4.89 -14.02 -6.45
N PHE A 266 -4.21 -14.29 -7.57
CA PHE A 266 -3.93 -15.66 -8.04
C PHE A 266 -3.08 -16.49 -7.07
N LYS A 267 -2.43 -15.84 -6.10
CA LYS A 267 -1.78 -16.52 -4.97
C LYS A 267 -2.78 -17.34 -4.13
N ASP A 268 -4.03 -16.88 -4.02
CA ASP A 268 -5.08 -17.58 -3.27
C ASP A 268 -5.58 -18.79 -4.08
N LYS A 269 -5.24 -19.99 -3.61
CA LYS A 269 -5.62 -21.25 -4.27
C LYS A 269 -7.14 -21.48 -4.30
N ASP A 270 -7.87 -20.85 -3.39
CA ASP A 270 -9.33 -20.92 -3.35
C ASP A 270 -10.01 -19.82 -4.20
N LEU A 271 -9.23 -18.92 -4.83
CA LEU A 271 -9.77 -17.77 -5.55
C LEU A 271 -10.86 -18.15 -6.56
N PRO A 272 -10.72 -19.18 -7.42
CA PRO A 272 -11.76 -19.48 -8.41
C PRO A 272 -13.12 -19.74 -7.77
N ARG A 273 -13.14 -20.56 -6.71
CA ARG A 273 -14.36 -20.90 -5.96
C ARG A 273 -14.95 -19.67 -5.27
N ARG A 274 -14.10 -18.90 -4.59
CA ARG A 274 -14.55 -17.72 -3.80
C ARG A 274 -15.02 -16.58 -4.71
N LEU A 275 -14.33 -16.34 -5.82
CA LEU A 275 -14.71 -15.36 -6.83
C LEU A 275 -16.02 -15.73 -7.53
N ALA A 276 -16.18 -16.99 -7.92
CA ALA A 276 -17.44 -17.47 -8.52
C ALA A 276 -18.63 -17.26 -7.56
N ALA A 277 -18.47 -17.57 -6.27
CA ALA A 277 -19.48 -17.31 -5.26
C ALA A 277 -19.77 -15.81 -5.08
N PHE A 278 -18.74 -14.97 -5.08
CA PHE A 278 -18.88 -13.52 -4.99
C PHE A 278 -19.68 -12.95 -6.16
N ILE A 279 -19.36 -13.35 -7.40
CA ILE A 279 -20.10 -12.95 -8.61
C ILE A 279 -21.55 -13.46 -8.58
N ALA A 280 -21.76 -14.71 -8.20
CA ALA A 280 -23.08 -15.33 -8.10
C ALA A 280 -24.00 -14.63 -7.08
N SER A 281 -23.42 -13.98 -6.06
CA SER A 281 -24.17 -13.16 -5.10
C SER A 281 -24.62 -11.80 -5.65
N GLY A 282 -24.36 -11.50 -6.93
CA GLY A 282 -24.80 -10.27 -7.57
C GLY A 282 -23.96 -9.03 -7.22
N LYS A 283 -22.74 -9.22 -6.73
CA LYS A 283 -21.83 -8.15 -6.34
C LYS A 283 -20.91 -7.76 -7.52
N PRO A 284 -20.74 -6.45 -7.82
CA PRO A 284 -19.84 -6.01 -8.87
C PRO A 284 -18.38 -6.37 -8.62
N VAL A 285 -17.70 -6.75 -9.71
CA VAL A 285 -16.28 -7.09 -9.71
C VAL A 285 -15.56 -6.27 -10.78
N VAL A 286 -14.48 -5.62 -10.37
CA VAL A 286 -13.45 -5.15 -11.31
C VAL A 286 -12.32 -6.17 -11.28
N ILE A 287 -11.90 -6.67 -12.45
CA ILE A 287 -10.85 -7.68 -12.57
C ILE A 287 -9.82 -7.23 -13.60
N THR A 288 -8.53 -7.43 -13.37
CA THR A 288 -7.53 -7.14 -14.42
C THR A 288 -7.60 -8.15 -15.55
N ASP A 289 -7.29 -7.74 -16.78
CA ASP A 289 -7.24 -8.64 -17.93
C ASP A 289 -6.21 -9.76 -17.76
N GLY A 290 -5.09 -9.50 -17.05
CA GLY A 290 -4.14 -10.53 -16.65
C GLY A 290 -4.76 -11.63 -15.79
N LEU A 291 -5.49 -11.27 -14.72
CA LEU A 291 -6.15 -12.26 -13.88
C LEU A 291 -7.31 -12.94 -14.61
N ALA A 292 -8.10 -12.19 -15.37
CA ALA A 292 -9.23 -12.74 -16.12
C ALA A 292 -8.81 -13.90 -17.05
N ARG A 293 -7.71 -13.73 -17.80
CA ARG A 293 -7.13 -14.79 -18.64
C ARG A 293 -6.71 -16.02 -17.85
N ARG A 294 -6.21 -15.86 -16.61
CA ARG A 294 -5.81 -17.00 -15.75
C ARG A 294 -7.00 -17.78 -15.20
N LEU A 295 -8.20 -17.20 -15.24
CA LEU A 295 -9.41 -17.76 -14.64
C LEU A 295 -10.48 -18.10 -15.69
N GLU A 296 -10.22 -17.93 -16.98
CA GLU A 296 -11.23 -18.02 -18.05
C GLU A 296 -11.95 -19.37 -18.11
N ASP A 297 -11.24 -20.46 -17.80
CA ASP A 297 -11.80 -21.82 -17.75
C ASP A 297 -12.39 -22.20 -16.38
N ALA A 298 -12.15 -21.38 -15.36
CA ALA A 298 -12.48 -21.70 -13.96
C ALA A 298 -13.61 -20.86 -13.38
N VAL A 299 -13.88 -19.66 -13.92
CA VAL A 299 -14.88 -18.72 -13.43
C VAL A 299 -15.62 -18.08 -14.61
N ASP A 300 -16.95 -18.06 -14.56
CA ASP A 300 -17.74 -17.32 -15.54
C ASP A 300 -17.65 -15.81 -15.31
N LEU A 301 -16.88 -15.14 -16.16
CA LEU A 301 -16.66 -13.69 -16.12
C LEU A 301 -17.58 -12.91 -17.08
N LYS A 302 -18.57 -13.57 -17.71
CA LYS A 302 -19.48 -12.93 -18.68
C LYS A 302 -20.60 -12.11 -18.04
N SER A 303 -20.73 -12.15 -16.71
CA SER A 303 -21.72 -11.38 -15.98
C SER A 303 -21.59 -9.88 -16.29
N PRO A 304 -22.70 -9.15 -16.49
CA PRO A 304 -22.68 -7.70 -16.73
C PRO A 304 -22.18 -6.90 -15.52
N LEU A 305 -22.01 -7.54 -14.36
CA LEU A 305 -21.45 -6.97 -13.14
C LEU A 305 -19.92 -7.12 -13.06
N VAL A 306 -19.31 -7.87 -13.99
CA VAL A 306 -17.86 -7.98 -14.12
C VAL A 306 -17.36 -6.93 -15.10
N ARG A 307 -16.30 -6.23 -14.73
CA ARG A 307 -15.59 -5.25 -15.56
C ARG A 307 -14.14 -5.64 -15.66
N VAL A 308 -13.68 -5.91 -16.87
CA VAL A 308 -12.28 -6.24 -17.13
C VAL A 308 -11.50 -4.94 -17.35
N MET A 309 -10.52 -4.67 -16.49
CA MET A 309 -9.60 -3.55 -16.59
C MET A 309 -8.48 -3.91 -17.58
N PRO A 310 -8.27 -3.12 -18.65
CA PRO A 310 -7.35 -3.48 -19.73
C PRO A 310 -5.90 -3.08 -19.42
N VAL A 311 -5.32 -3.71 -18.40
CA VAL A 311 -3.94 -3.44 -17.93
C VAL A 311 -2.91 -3.83 -18.99
N ARG A 312 -3.13 -4.96 -19.69
CA ARG A 312 -2.29 -5.43 -20.81
C ARG A 312 -0.81 -5.57 -20.46
N GLY A 313 -0.50 -5.82 -19.18
CA GLY A 313 0.87 -5.90 -18.68
C GLY A 313 1.61 -4.56 -18.62
N ASP A 314 0.93 -3.44 -18.82
CA ASP A 314 1.46 -2.09 -18.65
C ASP A 314 0.47 -1.25 -17.84
N PRO A 315 0.55 -1.29 -16.50
CA PRO A 315 -0.32 -0.51 -15.62
C PRO A 315 -0.29 1.00 -15.90
N ALA A 316 0.82 1.56 -16.38
CA ALA A 316 0.91 2.99 -16.70
C ALA A 316 -0.04 3.39 -17.84
N SER A 317 -0.32 2.47 -18.78
CA SER A 317 -1.27 2.69 -19.87
C SER A 317 -2.69 3.02 -19.39
N LEU A 318 -3.05 2.61 -18.16
CA LEU A 318 -4.35 2.90 -17.57
C LEU A 318 -4.61 4.40 -17.45
N LEU A 319 -3.56 5.21 -17.20
CA LEU A 319 -3.69 6.66 -17.07
C LEU A 319 -4.05 7.36 -18.40
N ALA A 320 -3.94 6.65 -19.53
CA ALA A 320 -4.29 7.14 -20.85
C ALA A 320 -5.64 6.59 -21.35
N LEU A 321 -6.42 5.91 -20.51
CA LEU A 321 -7.73 5.39 -20.91
C LEU A 321 -8.69 6.53 -21.28
N PRO A 322 -9.51 6.36 -22.33
CA PRO A 322 -10.59 7.29 -22.64
C PRO A 322 -11.58 7.42 -21.47
N GLN A 323 -12.11 8.62 -21.26
CA GLN A 323 -13.05 8.90 -20.16
C GLN A 323 -14.22 7.90 -20.09
N ALA A 324 -14.78 7.51 -21.24
CA ALA A 324 -15.89 6.57 -21.31
C ALA A 324 -15.53 5.18 -20.76
N GLU A 325 -14.29 4.73 -20.96
CA GLU A 325 -13.80 3.46 -20.42
C GLU A 325 -13.60 3.55 -18.91
N ILE A 326 -13.03 4.66 -18.43
CA ILE A 326 -12.88 4.93 -17.00
C ILE A 326 -14.25 4.93 -16.30
N ASP A 327 -15.23 5.64 -16.85
CA ASP A 327 -16.59 5.71 -16.31
C ASP A 327 -17.26 4.32 -16.31
N ALA A 328 -17.05 3.53 -17.37
CA ALA A 328 -17.57 2.16 -17.47
C ALA A 328 -16.97 1.19 -16.44
N LEU A 329 -15.68 1.34 -16.09
CA LEU A 329 -15.01 0.57 -15.04
C LEU A 329 -15.59 0.89 -13.66
N ARG A 330 -15.83 2.18 -13.37
CA ARG A 330 -16.31 2.65 -12.06
C ARG A 330 -17.78 2.32 -11.81
N ALA A 331 -18.64 2.48 -12.82
CA ALA A 331 -20.08 2.61 -12.63
C ALA A 331 -20.75 1.47 -11.84
N PRO A 332 -20.51 0.17 -12.14
CA PRO A 332 -21.13 -0.91 -11.38
C PRO A 332 -20.74 -0.91 -9.91
N ALA A 333 -19.46 -0.74 -9.62
CA ALA A 333 -18.92 -0.78 -8.26
C ALA A 333 -19.35 0.45 -7.44
N LEU A 334 -19.36 1.65 -8.03
CA LEU A 334 -19.87 2.85 -7.37
C LEU A 334 -21.39 2.77 -7.11
N LYS A 335 -22.15 2.19 -8.03
CA LYS A 335 -23.58 1.96 -7.83
C LYS A 335 -23.85 1.07 -6.62
N ALA A 336 -23.05 0.01 -6.41
CA ALA A 336 -23.16 -0.85 -5.22
C ALA A 336 -22.80 -0.11 -3.92
N LEU A 337 -22.03 0.99 -4.00
CA LEU A 337 -21.74 1.89 -2.89
C LEU A 337 -22.76 3.03 -2.75
N GLY A 338 -23.78 3.11 -3.63
CA GLY A 338 -24.76 4.20 -3.64
C GLY A 338 -24.17 5.54 -4.07
N ARG A 339 -23.13 5.54 -4.91
CA ARG A 339 -22.43 6.75 -5.36
C ARG A 339 -22.42 6.85 -6.88
N THR A 340 -22.24 8.05 -7.41
CA THR A 340 -21.79 8.26 -8.81
C THR A 340 -20.56 9.16 -8.82
N PHE A 341 -19.63 8.91 -9.74
CA PHE A 341 -18.42 9.70 -9.85
C PHE A 341 -17.95 9.77 -11.29
N ARG A 342 -17.73 10.98 -11.77
CA ARG A 342 -17.15 11.27 -13.08
C ARG A 342 -16.01 12.26 -12.91
N ALA A 343 -14.82 11.85 -13.29
CA ALA A 343 -13.60 12.64 -13.23
C ALA A 343 -12.58 12.11 -14.25
N PRO A 344 -11.64 12.94 -14.74
CA PRO A 344 -10.53 12.45 -15.56
C PRO A 344 -9.67 11.42 -14.82
N ALA A 345 -8.76 10.77 -15.55
CA ALA A 345 -7.67 10.04 -14.92
C ALA A 345 -6.85 10.98 -14.02
N ARG A 346 -6.11 10.40 -13.08
CA ARG A 346 -5.33 11.11 -12.05
C ARG A 346 -6.18 11.95 -11.11
N VAL A 347 -7.43 11.54 -10.87
CA VAL A 347 -8.29 12.08 -9.82
C VAL A 347 -8.77 10.91 -8.96
N ALA A 348 -8.40 10.92 -7.68
CA ALA A 348 -8.76 9.89 -6.71
C ALA A 348 -10.00 10.30 -5.89
N LEU A 349 -10.74 9.29 -5.45
CA LEU A 349 -11.93 9.43 -4.61
C LEU A 349 -11.74 8.59 -3.35
N TYR A 350 -12.01 9.18 -2.18
CA TYR A 350 -11.99 8.52 -0.88
C TYR A 350 -13.36 8.68 -0.23
N LEU A 351 -13.94 7.57 0.23
CA LEU A 351 -15.30 7.54 0.77
C LEU A 351 -15.30 7.07 2.23
N PHE A 352 -16.21 7.62 3.01
CA PHE A 352 -16.40 7.27 4.42
C PHE A 352 -17.84 6.83 4.68
N ALA A 353 -18.02 6.00 5.69
CA ALA A 353 -19.31 5.33 5.98
C ALA A 353 -20.46 6.29 6.30
N ASP A 354 -20.18 7.49 6.83
CA ASP A 354 -21.17 8.51 7.13
C ASP A 354 -21.59 9.34 5.89
N GLY A 355 -20.98 9.06 4.73
CA GLY A 355 -21.17 9.80 3.49
C GLY A 355 -20.26 11.01 3.33
N SER A 356 -19.28 11.19 4.22
CA SER A 356 -18.16 12.10 3.99
C SER A 356 -17.27 11.58 2.85
N HIS A 357 -16.53 12.48 2.21
CA HIS A 357 -15.65 12.12 1.10
C HIS A 357 -14.51 13.12 0.90
N VAL A 358 -13.44 12.66 0.24
CA VAL A 358 -12.35 13.48 -0.28
C VAL A 358 -12.15 13.17 -1.76
N VAL A 359 -11.90 14.20 -2.56
CA VAL A 359 -11.47 14.09 -3.95
C VAL A 359 -10.13 14.80 -4.10
N GLU A 360 -9.13 14.10 -4.62
CA GLU A 360 -7.78 14.66 -4.84
C GLU A 360 -7.42 14.59 -6.31
N ASN A 361 -6.93 15.70 -6.84
CA ASN A 361 -6.52 15.89 -8.22
C ASN A 361 -5.00 15.95 -8.30
N PHE A 362 -4.40 14.99 -9.01
CA PHE A 362 -2.96 14.90 -9.23
C PHE A 362 -2.53 15.47 -10.59
N ASN A 363 -3.47 16.06 -11.34
CA ASN A 363 -3.15 16.77 -12.57
C ASN A 363 -2.59 18.16 -12.27
N ASP A 364 -1.79 18.69 -13.20
CA ASP A 364 -1.25 20.05 -13.16
C ASP A 364 -2.28 21.13 -13.55
N GLU A 365 -3.51 20.72 -13.87
CA GLU A 365 -4.64 21.56 -14.23
C GLU A 365 -5.84 21.27 -13.33
N ASP A 366 -6.76 22.23 -13.21
CA ASP A 366 -8.01 22.06 -12.48
C ASP A 366 -8.85 20.94 -13.12
N ALA A 367 -9.37 20.04 -12.28
CA ALA A 367 -10.21 18.93 -12.72
C ALA A 367 -11.70 19.24 -12.53
N ALA A 368 -12.48 19.07 -13.60
CA ALA A 368 -13.93 19.02 -13.53
C ALA A 368 -14.36 17.63 -13.02
N VAL A 369 -15.07 17.62 -11.89
CA VAL A 369 -15.54 16.43 -11.21
C VAL A 369 -17.05 16.52 -11.02
N GLU A 370 -17.75 15.40 -11.15
CA GLU A 370 -19.15 15.26 -10.76
C GLU A 370 -19.28 14.11 -9.76
N LEU A 371 -19.76 14.40 -8.55
CA LEU A 371 -19.98 13.41 -7.49
C LEU A 371 -21.45 13.46 -7.07
N ASP A 372 -22.17 12.35 -7.21
CA ASP A 372 -23.62 12.25 -7.00
C ASP A 372 -24.45 13.30 -7.75
N GLY A 373 -24.02 13.67 -8.96
CA GLY A 373 -24.67 14.70 -9.77
C GLY A 373 -24.31 16.14 -9.38
N ALA A 374 -23.49 16.35 -8.35
CA ALA A 374 -23.01 17.68 -7.97
C ALA A 374 -21.67 17.99 -8.67
N PRO A 375 -21.58 19.06 -9.48
CA PRO A 375 -20.33 19.47 -10.09
C PRO A 375 -19.41 20.11 -9.06
N VAL A 376 -18.13 19.76 -9.10
CA VAL A 376 -17.06 20.28 -8.26
C VAL A 376 -15.82 20.50 -9.12
N THR A 377 -15.20 21.67 -8.99
CA THR A 377 -13.85 21.91 -9.53
C THR A 377 -12.82 21.63 -8.44
N VAL A 378 -11.92 20.68 -8.69
CA VAL A 378 -10.80 20.37 -7.80
C VAL A 378 -9.55 21.04 -8.37
N PRO A 379 -8.89 21.94 -7.62
CA PRO A 379 -7.72 22.65 -8.12
C PRO A 379 -6.60 21.72 -8.58
N ALA A 380 -5.76 22.20 -9.51
CA ALA A 380 -4.52 21.53 -9.88
C ALA A 380 -3.69 21.11 -8.66
N ARG A 381 -3.27 19.84 -8.60
CA ARG A 381 -2.48 19.27 -7.47
C ARG A 381 -3.13 19.51 -6.10
N GLY A 382 -4.45 19.62 -6.08
CA GLY A 382 -5.25 20.01 -4.93
C GLY A 382 -6.26 18.94 -4.55
N TRP A 383 -6.91 19.15 -3.41
CA TRP A 383 -7.98 18.28 -2.93
C TRP A 383 -9.16 19.08 -2.42
N ARG A 384 -10.32 18.44 -2.38
CA ARG A 384 -11.58 18.95 -1.80
C ARG A 384 -12.18 17.86 -0.94
N TRP A 385 -12.82 18.24 0.16
CA TRP A 385 -13.49 17.30 1.05
C TRP A 385 -14.83 17.84 1.51
N SER A 386 -15.69 16.93 1.96
CA SER A 386 -16.95 17.22 2.61
C SER A 386 -17.10 16.28 3.80
N TRP A 387 -17.17 16.86 5.00
CA TRP A 387 -17.34 16.15 6.27
C TRP A 387 -18.78 16.31 6.74
N LYS A 388 -19.42 15.21 7.16
CA LYS A 388 -20.73 15.21 7.79
C LYS A 388 -20.66 15.15 9.30
#